data_AF-A0A4Q3BZH2-F1
#
_entry.id   AF-A0A4Q3BZH2-F1
#
_cell.length_a   1.000
_cell.length_b   1.000
_cell.length_c   1.000
_cell.angle_alpha   90.00
_cell.angle_beta   90.00
_cell.angle_gamma   90.00
#
_symmetry.space_group_name_H-M   'P 1'
#
loop_
_entity.id
_entity.type
_entity.pdbx_description
1 polymer ?
#
loop_
_entity_poly.entity_id
_entity_poly.type
_entity_poly.pdbx_seq_one_letter_code
_entity_poly.pdbx_strand_id
1 'polypeptide(L)' 'KEIEILKTSNGKDLLIYGSGKLVSSLAKLNLIDEYRLWMHPVAIQKGRSFFGDFRDLPHIKLAFSRKFNSGVVLMCYKAD' A
#
# COMPACT_ATOMS: atom_id res chain seq x y z
N LYS A 1 -6.46 -16.59 -5.03
CA LYS A 1 -7.26 -17.70 -4.45
C LYS A 1 -7.32 -17.63 -2.93
N GLU A 2 -6.26 -17.94 -2.17
CA GLU A 2 -6.36 -17.94 -0.69
C GLU A 2 -6.69 -16.55 -0.10
N ILE A 3 -6.04 -15.49 -0.58
CA ILE A 3 -6.33 -14.11 -0.16
C ILE A 3 -7.78 -13.71 -0.47
N GLU A 4 -8.33 -14.13 -1.61
CA GLU A 4 -9.73 -13.83 -1.96
C GLU A 4 -10.70 -14.51 -1.00
N ILE A 5 -10.41 -15.75 -0.59
CA ILE A 5 -11.19 -16.47 0.43
C ILE A 5 -11.10 -15.76 1.78
N LEU A 6 -9.92 -15.28 2.17
CA LEU A 6 -9.76 -14.52 3.41
C LEU A 6 -10.52 -13.19 3.35
N LYS A 7 -10.53 -12.50 2.20
CA LYS A 7 -11.30 -11.26 1.99
C LYS A 7 -12.81 -11.47 2.08
N THR A 8 -13.33 -12.66 1.72
CA THR A 8 -14.77 -12.97 1.83
C THR A 8 -15.16 -13.60 3.17
N SER A 9 -14.19 -13.96 4.01
CA SER A 9 -14.44 -14.46 5.36
C SER A 9 -14.94 -13.36 6.29
N ASN A 10 -15.68 -13.72 7.34
CA ASN A 10 -16.30 -12.78 8.29
C ASN A 10 -15.29 -12.17 9.29
N GLY A 11 -14.05 -11.92 8.83
CA GLY A 11 -12.92 -11.42 9.61
C GLY A 11 -12.82 -9.90 9.66
N LYS A 12 -11.79 -9.41 10.35
CA LYS A 12 -11.39 -7.98 10.36
C LYS A 12 -10.45 -7.67 9.18
N ASP A 13 -9.97 -6.44 9.12
CA ASP A 13 -8.96 -6.00 8.15
C ASP A 13 -7.73 -6.92 8.11
N LEU A 14 -7.23 -7.17 6.89
CA LEU A 14 -6.00 -7.91 6.63
C LEU A 14 -4.84 -6.92 6.42
N LEU A 15 -3.86 -6.95 7.33
CA LEU A 15 -2.66 -6.12 7.21
C LEU A 15 -1.53 -6.86 6.49
N ILE A 16 -1.02 -6.26 5.41
CA ILE A 16 0.20 -6.73 4.76
C ILE A 16 1.40 -6.10 5.48
N TYR A 17 2.04 -6.85 6.38
CA TYR A 17 3.25 -6.38 7.08
C TYR A 17 4.47 -6.26 6.15
N GLY A 18 4.50 -7.07 5.09
CA GLY A 18 5.60 -7.21 4.15
C GLY A 18 5.65 -8.63 3.61
N SER A 19 6.53 -8.98 2.68
CA SER A 19 7.58 -8.16 2.08
C SER A 19 7.08 -7.31 0.90
N GLY A 20 7.89 -6.37 0.41
CA GLY A 20 7.57 -5.60 -0.80
C GLY A 20 7.26 -6.46 -2.03
N LYS A 21 7.78 -7.70 -2.10
CA LYS A 21 7.41 -8.67 -3.15
C LYS A 21 5.95 -9.09 -3.04
N LEU A 22 5.46 -9.36 -1.82
CA LEU A 22 4.06 -9.74 -1.58
C LEU A 22 3.12 -8.59 -1.93
N VAL A 23 3.45 -7.37 -1.48
CA VAL A 23 2.70 -6.17 -1.83
C VAL A 23 2.62 -6.00 -3.35
N SER A 24 3.76 -6.13 -4.05
CA SER A 24 3.79 -6.03 -5.51
C SER A 24 2.91 -7.08 -6.19
N SER A 25 2.97 -8.34 -5.76
CA SER A 25 2.15 -9.41 -6.34
C SER A 25 0.65 -9.19 -6.10
N LEU A 26 0.25 -8.77 -4.90
CA LEU A 26 -1.17 -8.53 -4.60
C LEU A 26 -1.73 -7.30 -5.30
N ALA A 27 -0.92 -6.25 -5.44
CA ALA A 27 -1.33 -5.06 -6.16
C ALA A 27 -1.50 -5.33 -7.67
N LYS A 28 -0.63 -6.16 -8.29
CA LYS A 28 -0.82 -6.61 -9.69
C LYS A 28 -2.09 -7.41 -9.92
N LEU A 29 -2.64 -8.00 -8.86
CA LEU A 29 -3.90 -8.76 -8.89
C LEU A 29 -5.10 -7.92 -8.44
N ASN A 30 -4.94 -6.61 -8.23
CA ASN A 30 -5.97 -5.71 -7.70
C ASN A 30 -6.60 -6.21 -6.38
N LEU A 31 -5.79 -6.84 -5.52
CA LEU A 31 -6.27 -7.41 -4.25
C LEU A 31 -6.06 -6.47 -3.04
N ILE A 32 -5.44 -5.31 -3.24
CA ILE A 32 -5.20 -4.31 -2.18
C ILE A 32 -6.27 -3.24 -2.25
N ASP A 33 -7.04 -3.09 -1.16
CA ASP A 33 -8.12 -2.10 -1.07
C ASP A 33 -7.62 -0.74 -0.55
N GLU A 34 -6.57 -0.74 0.28
CA GLU A 34 -6.06 0.46 0.94
C GLU A 34 -4.52 0.48 0.96
N TYR A 35 -3.95 1.63 0.58
CA TYR A 35 -2.52 1.91 0.65
C TYR A 35 -2.24 2.98 1.71
N ARG A 36 -1.49 2.60 2.75
CA ARG A 36 -1.02 3.52 3.81
C ARG A 36 0.44 3.89 3.57
N LEU A 37 0.69 5.02 2.93
CA LEU A 37 2.03 5.49 2.60
C LEU A 37 2.55 6.42 3.71
N TRP A 38 3.61 5.99 4.40
CA TRP A 38 4.33 6.78 5.39
C TRP A 38 5.50 7.50 4.70
N MET A 39 5.33 8.78 4.43
CA MET A 39 6.37 9.62 3.83
C MET A 39 7.28 10.18 4.92
N HIS A 40 8.55 9.78 4.88
CA HIS A 40 9.57 10.28 5.78
C HIS A 40 10.33 11.45 5.13
N PRO A 41 10.66 12.52 5.88
CA PRO A 41 11.37 13.69 5.36
C PRO A 41 12.88 13.41 5.21
N VAL A 42 13.23 12.44 4.36
CA VAL A 42 14.61 12.05 4.06
C VAL A 42 14.77 11.78 2.57
N ALA A 43 15.83 12.32 1.98
CA ALA A 43 16.22 11.98 0.61
C ALA A 43 17.19 10.79 0.64
N ILE A 44 16.89 9.75 -0.14
CA ILE A 44 17.79 8.61 -0.35
C ILE A 44 18.21 8.57 -1.82
N GLN A 45 19.49 8.34 -2.08
CA GLN A 45 20.01 8.32 -3.46
C GLN A 45 19.65 7.03 -4.21
N LYS A 46 19.64 5.89 -3.50
CA LYS A 46 19.27 4.57 -4.04
C LYS A 46 18.45 3.83 -3.00
N GLY A 47 17.45 3.09 -3.46
CA GLY A 47 16.56 2.32 -2.61
C GLY A 47 15.71 1.35 -3.42
N ARG A 48 14.85 0.60 -2.73
CA ARG A 48 13.86 -0.26 -3.39
C ARG A 48 12.60 0.55 -3.65
N SER A 49 12.16 0.62 -4.90
CA SER A 49 10.87 1.22 -5.24
C SER A 49 9.74 0.37 -4.66
N PHE A 50 8.78 1.03 -4.00
CA PHE A 50 7.57 0.39 -3.48
C PHE A 50 6.71 -0.18 -4.61
N PHE A 51 6.62 0.55 -5.73
CA PHE A 51 5.87 0.15 -6.92
C PHE A 51 6.76 -0.42 -8.04
N GLY A 52 7.97 -0.90 -7.74
CA GLY A 52 8.86 -1.67 -8.64
C GLY A 52 8.66 -1.50 -10.15
N ASP A 53 8.48 -2.62 -10.86
CA ASP A 53 8.15 -2.73 -12.29
C ASP A 53 6.64 -2.89 -12.52
N PHE A 54 5.82 -2.03 -11.92
CA PHE A 54 4.39 -2.02 -12.25
C PHE A 54 4.22 -1.45 -13.65
N ARG A 55 3.85 -2.30 -14.62
CA ARG A 55 3.47 -1.84 -15.96
C ARG A 55 2.19 -1.02 -15.92
N ASP A 56 1.25 -1.45 -15.08
CA ASP A 56 -0.01 -0.77 -14.81
C ASP A 56 -0.03 -0.36 -13.34
N LEU A 57 -0.01 0.95 -13.09
CA LEU A 57 -0.13 1.49 -11.74
C LEU A 57 -1.60 1.40 -11.28
N PRO A 58 -1.87 1.01 -10.03
CA PRO A 58 -3.22 1.00 -9.52
C PRO A 58 -3.78 2.42 -9.52
N HIS A 59 -5.03 2.57 -9.98
CA HIS A 59 -5.79 3.80 -9.77
C HIS A 59 -6.13 3.89 -8.29
N ILE A 60 -5.65 4.97 -7.64
CA ILE A 60 -5.83 5.18 -6.21
C ILE A 60 -6.35 6.59 -5.95
N LYS A 61 -7.26 6.72 -4.98
CA LYS A 61 -7.81 8.01 -4.54
C LYS A 61 -7.41 8.29 -3.10
N LEU A 62 -6.98 9.52 -2.83
CA LEU A 62 -6.63 9.95 -1.48
C LEU A 62 -7.89 9.95 -0.60
N ALA A 63 -7.89 9.14 0.45
CA ALA A 63 -8.95 9.12 1.44
C ALA A 63 -8.70 10.16 2.53
N PHE A 64 -7.48 10.21 3.07
CA PHE A 64 -7.05 11.25 4.01
C PHE A 64 -5.53 11.36 4.08
N SER A 65 -5.05 12.47 4.64
CA SER A 65 -3.66 12.65 5.03
C SER A 65 -3.53 13.19 6.45
N ARG A 66 -2.43 12.85 7.12
CA ARG A 66 -2.11 13.30 8.47
C ARG A 66 -0.62 13.62 8.58
N LYS A 67 -0.30 14.84 8.99
CA LYS A 67 1.04 15.24 9.37
C LYS A 67 1.29 14.92 10.85
N PHE A 68 2.46 14.39 11.17
CA PHE A 68 2.95 14.21 12.53
C PHE A 68 3.96 15.30 12.90
N ASN A 69 4.16 15.55 14.20
CA ASN A 69 5.15 16.53 14.68
C ASN A 69 6.59 16.18 14.29
N SER A 70 6.88 14.91 13.99
CA SER A 70 8.16 14.44 13.47
C SER A 70 8.43 14.86 12.01
N GLY A 71 7.46 15.49 11.33
CA GLY A 71 7.53 15.81 9.91
C GLY A 71 7.11 14.66 8.99
N VAL A 72 6.85 13.46 9.54
CA VAL A 72 6.28 12.34 8.79
C VAL A 72 4.86 12.69 8.33
N VAL A 73 4.52 12.29 7.11
CA VAL A 73 3.17 12.43 6.56
C VAL A 73 2.62 11.04 6.24
N LEU A 74 1.52 10.67 6.90
CA LEU A 74 0.72 9.52 6.52
C LEU A 74 -0.28 9.96 5.44
N MET A 75 -0.29 9.24 4.32
CA MET A 75 -1.32 9.35 3.29
C MET A 75 -2.01 8.01 3.14
N CYS A 76 -3.32 7.99 3.30
CA CYS A 76 -4.13 6.80 3.09
C CYS A 76 -4.90 6.95 1.78
N TYR A 77 -4.68 6.00 0.87
CA TYR A 77 -5.37 5.93 -0.40
C TYR A 77 -6.23 4.68 -0.46
N LYS A 78 -7.38 4.76 -1.12
CA LYS A 78 -8.17 3.60 -1.50
C LYS A 78 -7.93 3.27 -2.96
N ALA A 79 -7.85 1.98 -3.28
CA ALA A 79 -7.93 1.54 -4.67
C ALA A 79 -9.32 1.83 -5.22
N ASP A 80 -9.37 2.25 -6.49
CA ASP A 80 -10.62 2.47 -7.23
C ASP A 80 -11.31 1.16 -7.66
#